data_AF-X1GHA9-F1
#
_entry.id   AF-X1GHA9-F1
#
_cell.length_a   1.000
_cell.length_b   1.000
_cell.length_c   1.000
_cell.angle_alpha   90.00
_cell.angle_beta   90.00
_cell.angle_gamma   90.00
#
_symmetry.space_group_name_H-M   'P 1'
#
loop_
_entity.id
_entity.type
_entity.pdbx_description
1 polymer ?
#
loop_
_entity_poly.entity_id
_entity_poly.type
_entity_poly.pdbx_seq_one_letter_code
_entity_poly.pdbx_strand_id
1 'polypeptide(L)'
;MPLASRKPDGDETERFTFTAAGLKLGSIALSPAATKSAELIIVDEFGPLELHGKGWRRSVDSLLTSADALLLLVVRQGIKQPGSEIVCNYPQPTT
;
A
#
# COMPACT_ATOMS: atom_id res chain seq x y z
N MET A 1 18.53 -8.18 -2.52
CA MET A 1 17.84 -8.88 -1.41
C MET A 1 16.37 -9.04 -1.76
N PRO A 2 15.71 -10.16 -1.41
CA PRO A 2 14.28 -10.35 -1.69
C PRO A 2 13.41 -9.41 -0.84
N LEU A 3 12.35 -8.87 -1.44
CA LEU A 3 11.40 -7.97 -0.76
C LEU A 3 10.47 -8.71 0.19
N ALA A 4 10.18 -9.98 -0.10
CA ALA A 4 9.33 -10.84 0.69
C ALA A 4 9.83 -12.28 0.64
N SER A 5 9.40 -13.07 1.62
CA SER A 5 9.59 -14.52 1.66
C SER A 5 8.26 -15.23 1.71
N ARG A 6 8.19 -16.41 1.09
CA ARG A 6 6.99 -17.26 1.12
C ARG A 6 6.89 -17.97 2.47
N LYS A 7 5.73 -17.93 3.12
CA LYS A 7 5.42 -18.82 4.26
C LYS A 7 5.17 -20.23 3.73
N PRO A 8 5.79 -21.28 4.28
CA PRO A 8 5.59 -22.67 3.84
C PRO A 8 4.12 -23.12 3.94
N ASP A 9 3.44 -22.71 5.02
CA ASP A 9 2.06 -23.12 5.36
C ASP A 9 1.05 -21.97 5.26
N GLY A 10 1.39 -20.90 4.53
CA GLY A 10 0.50 -19.76 4.37
C GLY A 10 -0.65 -20.08 3.40
N ASP A 11 -1.89 -19.82 3.83
CA ASP A 11 -3.07 -19.85 2.96
C ASP A 11 -2.88 -18.85 1.79
N GLU A 12 -3.68 -18.95 0.71
CA GLU A 12 -3.45 -18.13 -0.51
C GLU A 12 -3.38 -16.62 -0.25
N THR A 13 -3.98 -16.15 0.85
CA THR A 13 -4.07 -14.75 1.28
C THR A 13 -2.89 -14.28 2.15
N GLU A 14 -2.13 -15.17 2.79
CA GLU A 14 -1.00 -14.85 3.68
C GLU A 14 0.30 -15.57 3.29
N ARG A 15 0.36 -16.02 2.04
CA ARG A 15 1.46 -16.83 1.52
C ARG A 15 2.81 -16.12 1.51
N PHE A 16 2.84 -14.78 1.60
CA PHE A 16 4.06 -14.00 1.60
C PHE A 16 4.14 -13.08 2.82
N THR A 17 5.36 -12.85 3.31
CA THR A 17 5.65 -11.87 4.35
C THR A 17 6.81 -11.02 3.90
N PHE A 18 6.65 -9.70 4.00
CA PHE A 18 7.71 -8.77 3.67
C PHE A 18 8.89 -8.93 4.61
N THR A 19 10.10 -8.87 4.06
CA THR A 19 11.30 -8.73 4.88
C THR A 19 11.37 -7.30 5.42
N ALA A 20 12.06 -7.10 6.55
CA ALA A 20 12.27 -5.75 7.07
C ALA A 20 12.97 -4.84 6.04
N ALA A 21 13.91 -5.39 5.27
CA ALA A 21 14.57 -4.69 4.18
C ALA A 21 13.59 -4.33 3.04
N GLY A 22 12.67 -5.22 2.71
CA GLY A 22 11.62 -4.98 1.71
C GLY A 22 10.68 -3.85 2.12
N LEU A 23 10.19 -3.88 3.37
CA LEU A 23 9.38 -2.80 3.93
C LEU A 23 10.13 -1.46 3.87
N LYS A 24 11.40 -1.46 4.30
CA LYS A 24 12.24 -0.25 4.25
C LYS A 24 12.41 0.28 2.83
N LEU A 25 12.64 -0.60 1.86
CA LEU A 25 12.80 -0.20 0.47
C LEU A 25 11.54 0.49 -0.06
N GLY A 26 10.36 -0.09 0.17
CA GLY A 26 9.10 0.51 -0.26
C GLY A 26 8.84 1.87 0.41
N SER A 27 9.17 2.01 1.70
CA SER A 27 9.07 3.32 2.38
C SER A 27 10.00 4.38 1.81
N ILE A 28 11.20 4.00 1.34
CA ILE A 28 12.13 4.91 0.67
C ILE A 28 11.58 5.30 -0.71
N ALA A 29 11.10 4.32 -1.48
CA ALA A 29 10.54 4.55 -2.82
C ALA A 29 9.30 5.47 -2.78
N LEU A 30 8.48 5.35 -1.74
CA LEU A 30 7.29 6.18 -1.50
C LEU A 30 7.59 7.44 -0.67
N SER A 31 8.87 7.78 -0.43
CA SER A 31 9.22 8.97 0.34
C SER A 31 9.03 10.24 -0.50
N PRO A 32 8.70 11.39 0.13
CA PRO A 32 8.56 12.66 -0.60
C PRO A 32 9.80 13.04 -1.43
N ALA A 33 11.00 12.67 -0.96
CA ALA A 33 12.23 12.92 -1.69
C ALA A 33 12.32 12.10 -2.98
N ALA A 34 11.89 10.83 -2.95
CA ALA A 34 11.90 9.96 -4.11
C ALA A 34 10.80 10.32 -5.12
N THR A 35 9.68 10.86 -4.65
CA THR A 35 8.52 11.19 -5.49
C THR A 35 8.42 12.66 -5.87
N LYS A 36 9.36 13.51 -5.45
CA LYS A 36 9.30 14.98 -5.60
C LYS A 36 9.04 15.46 -7.04
N SER A 37 9.60 14.76 -8.02
CA SER A 37 9.49 15.12 -9.44
C SER A 37 8.64 14.13 -10.23
N ALA A 38 7.92 13.25 -9.55
CA ALA A 38 7.01 12.33 -10.21
C ALA A 38 5.71 13.06 -10.57
N GLU A 39 5.24 12.91 -11.80
CA GLU A 39 3.91 13.38 -12.22
C GLU A 39 2.84 12.30 -11.99
N LEU A 40 3.26 11.03 -11.94
CA LEU A 40 2.44 9.86 -11.68
C LEU A 40 3.16 8.91 -10.73
N ILE A 41 2.45 8.50 -9.68
CA ILE A 41 2.89 7.48 -8.74
C ILE A 41 1.90 6.32 -8.83
N ILE A 42 2.40 5.10 -9.01
CA ILE A 42 1.59 3.89 -9.09
C ILE A 42 1.95 2.99 -7.92
N VAL A 43 0.94 2.57 -7.16
CA VAL A 43 1.05 1.55 -6.12
C VAL A 43 0.18 0.37 -6.53
N ASP A 44 0.83 -0.67 -7.03
CA ASP A 44 0.23 -1.96 -7.37
C ASP A 44 0.97 -3.06 -6.61
N GLU A 45 0.46 -3.66 -5.53
CA GLU A 45 -0.90 -3.65 -4.96
C GLU A 45 -0.95 -2.91 -3.59
N PHE A 46 -2.07 -2.24 -3.28
CA PHE A 46 -2.41 -1.76 -1.93
C PHE A 46 -3.42 -2.72 -1.28
N GLY A 47 -2.90 -3.62 -0.45
CA GLY A 47 -3.63 -4.82 -0.05
C GLY A 47 -4.17 -4.79 1.38
N PRO A 48 -4.61 -5.96 1.90
CA PRO A 48 -5.14 -6.07 3.25
C PRO A 48 -4.20 -5.54 4.33
N LEU A 49 -2.88 -5.69 4.19
CA LEU A 49 -1.92 -5.21 5.20
C LEU A 49 -2.04 -3.69 5.39
N GLU A 50 -2.02 -2.93 4.30
CA GLU A 50 -2.11 -1.48 4.31
C GLU A 50 -3.52 -0.97 4.67
N LEU A 51 -4.56 -1.70 4.25
CA LEU A 51 -5.94 -1.42 4.65
C LEU A 51 -6.12 -1.53 6.18
N HIS A 52 -5.41 -2.45 6.84
CA HIS A 52 -5.37 -2.58 8.30
C HIS A 52 -4.36 -1.64 8.99
N GLY A 53 -3.86 -0.62 8.30
CA GLY A 53 -2.99 0.39 8.91
C GLY A 53 -1.50 0.02 8.98
N LYS A 54 -1.08 -1.09 8.36
CA LYS A 54 0.30 -1.61 8.43
C LYS A 54 1.05 -1.40 7.11
N GLY A 55 2.23 -2.01 6.99
CA GLY A 55 3.03 -1.99 5.76
C GLY A 55 3.36 -0.56 5.34
N TRP A 56 3.01 -0.21 4.11
CA TRP A 56 3.27 1.12 3.53
C TRP A 56 2.12 2.12 3.67
N ARG A 57 1.07 1.81 4.45
CA ARG A 57 -0.07 2.70 4.66
C ARG A 57 0.34 4.14 4.93
N ARG A 58 1.24 4.34 5.91
CA ARG A 58 1.70 5.67 6.31
C ARG A 58 2.41 6.42 5.18
N SER A 59 3.19 5.72 4.35
CA SER A 59 3.85 6.33 3.20
C SER A 59 2.84 6.79 2.15
N VAL A 60 1.84 5.95 1.86
CA VAL A 60 0.76 6.30 0.93
C VAL A 60 -0.11 7.44 1.45
N ASP A 61 -0.48 7.44 2.74
CA ASP A 61 -1.21 8.55 3.36
C ASP A 61 -0.42 9.87 3.26
N SER A 62 0.91 9.82 3.40
CA SER A 62 1.77 10.98 3.18
C SER A 62 1.72 11.47 1.74
N LEU A 63 1.74 10.57 0.75
CA LEU A 63 1.65 10.95 -0.66
C LEU A 63 0.29 11.56 -0.99
N LEU A 64 -0.80 10.96 -0.50
CA LEU A 64 -2.16 11.48 -0.67
C LEU A 64 -2.33 12.92 -0.14
N THR A 65 -1.55 13.30 0.87
CA THR A 65 -1.66 14.61 1.52
C THR A 65 -0.66 15.65 1.02
N SER A 66 0.45 15.24 0.42
CA SER A 66 1.59 16.13 0.15
C SER A 66 2.23 16.00 -1.22
N ALA A 67 1.90 14.96 -2.00
CA ALA A 67 2.46 14.81 -3.33
C ALA A 67 1.75 15.73 -4.32
N ASP A 68 2.52 16.41 -5.16
CA ASP A 68 2.03 17.14 -6.33
C ASP A 68 2.05 16.23 -7.56
N ALA A 69 1.40 15.07 -7.44
CA ALA A 69 1.43 13.99 -8.42
C ALA A 69 0.10 13.27 -8.47
N LEU A 70 -0.28 12.74 -9.64
CA LEU A 70 -1.38 11.80 -9.73
C LEU A 70 -1.00 10.50 -9.05
N LEU A 71 -1.84 10.00 -8.14
CA LEU A 71 -1.59 8.76 -7.42
C LEU A 71 -2.62 7.69 -7.83
N LEU A 72 -2.15 6.63 -8.49
CA LEU A 72 -2.95 5.46 -8.85
C LEU A 72 -2.70 4.33 -7.85
N LEU A 73 -3.73 3.98 -7.06
CA LEU A 73 -3.71 2.83 -6.15
C LEU A 73 -4.52 1.69 -6.73
N VAL A 74 -3.88 0.54 -6.95
CA VAL A 74 -4.58 -0.71 -7.22
C VAL A 74 -4.90 -1.37 -5.88
N VAL A 75 -6.15 -1.25 -5.43
CA VAL A 75 -6.56 -1.74 -4.11
C VAL A 75 -7.09 -3.16 -4.21
N ARG A 76 -6.50 -4.08 -3.43
CA ARG A 76 -7.04 -5.44 -3.23
C ARG A 76 -7.64 -5.56 -1.84
N GLN A 77 -8.95 -5.78 -1.81
CA GLN A 77 -9.73 -5.90 -0.57
C GLN A 77 -9.51 -7.24 0.17
N GLY A 78 -8.80 -8.20 -0.45
CA GLY A 78 -8.68 -9.57 0.05
C GLY A 78 -9.95 -10.41 -0.22
N ILE A 79 -9.90 -11.70 0.11
CA ILE A 79 -11.08 -12.58 0.07
C ILE A 79 -11.89 -12.32 1.36
N LYS A 80 -13.07 -11.70 1.22
CA LYS A 80 -13.98 -11.43 2.35
C LYS A 80 -14.51 -12.72 2.96
N GLN A 81 -14.60 -12.80 4.29
CA GLN A 81 -15.75 -13.47 4.91
C GLN A 81 -16.98 -12.56 4.73
N PRO A 82 -18.15 -13.09 4.35
CA PRO A 82 -19.36 -12.28 4.18
C PRO A 82 -19.71 -11.55 5.49
N GLY A 83 -19.87 -10.23 5.43
CA GLY A 83 -20.37 -9.41 6.55
C GLY A 83 -19.47 -8.25 7.04
N SER A 84 -18.26 -8.07 6.51
CA SER A 84 -17.41 -6.91 6.82
C SER A 84 -17.47 -5.84 5.71
N GLU A 85 -17.99 -4.67 6.07
CA GLU A 85 -17.94 -3.47 5.24
C GLU A 85 -16.66 -2.70 5.58
N ILE A 86 -15.68 -2.72 4.68
CA ILE A 86 -14.54 -1.81 4.75
C ILE A 86 -14.96 -0.54 4.06
N VAL A 87 -15.31 0.47 4.84
CA VAL A 87 -15.58 1.82 4.34
C VAL A 87 -14.24 2.49 4.05
N CYS A 88 -13.77 2.39 2.80
CA CYS A 88 -12.74 3.29 2.29
C CYS A 88 -13.39 4.65 2.00
N ASN A 89 -13.56 5.48 3.04
CA ASN A 89 -13.95 6.87 2.84
C ASN A 89 -12.75 7.62 2.24
N TYR A 90 -12.69 7.67 0.91
CA TYR A 90 -11.86 8.64 0.22
C TYR A 90 -12.64 9.97 0.17
N PRO A 91 -12.19 11.03 0.85
CA PRO A 91 -12.83 12.33 0.73
C PRO A 91 -12.79 12.74 -0.74
N GLN A 92 -13.97 12.96 -1.33
CA GLN A 92 -14.05 13.49 -2.68
C GLN A 92 -13.45 14.90 -2.67
N PRO A 93 -12.61 15.28 -3.65
CA PRO A 93 -12.15 16.65 -3.78
C PRO A 93 -13.37 17.56 -3.94
N THR A 94 -13.47 18.58 -3.10
CA THR A 94 -14.48 19.62 -3.22
C THR A 94 -14.14 20.49 -4.43
N THR A 95 -15.06 20.52 -5.41
CA THR A 95 -15.00 21.36 -6.61
C THR A 95 -15.03 22.84 -6.29
#